data_AF-A0A921CL07-F1
#
_entry.id   AF-A0A921CL07-F1
#
_cell.length_a   1.000
_cell.length_b   1.000
_cell.length_c   1.000
_cell.angle_alpha   90.00
_cell.angle_beta   90.00
_cell.angle_gamma   90.00
#
_symmetry.space_group_name_H-M   'P 1'
#
loop_
_entity.id
_entity.type
_entity.pdbx_description
1 polymer ?
#
loop_
_entity_poly.entity_id
_entity_poly.type
_entity_poly.pdbx_seq_one_letter_code
_entity_poly.pdbx_strand_id
1 'polypeptide(L)'
;MTPSDVYALGLIITIFILYTTSTRLARWLSRRRWQGAKRSELKAGQLLKGYGFHVVRRRPSARLLTKVNGRPHYLTVQADFLARKGFHTYVVELISGQFPPTLGSNARQKLLFYQLAFHPWGVILLDTEKGKHKEVTFGHACAGRTCALLGLAGTVGFILGGAVVYIWGKGMRL
;
A
#
# COMPACT_ATOMS: atom_id res chain seq x y z
N MET A 1 -52.78 -16.45 -37.17
CA MET A 1 -52.02 -15.59 -36.24
C MET A 1 -52.98 -14.56 -35.72
N THR A 2 -53.21 -14.57 -34.42
CA THR A 2 -54.03 -13.54 -33.77
C THR A 2 -53.19 -12.26 -33.64
N PRO A 3 -53.79 -11.06 -33.62
CA PRO A 3 -53.04 -9.81 -33.45
C PRO A 3 -52.13 -9.81 -32.22
N SER A 4 -52.53 -10.51 -31.16
CA SER A 4 -51.76 -10.74 -29.94
C SER A 4 -50.43 -11.48 -30.15
N ASP A 5 -50.36 -12.41 -31.10
CA ASP A 5 -49.15 -13.19 -31.38
C ASP A 5 -48.03 -12.30 -31.95
N VAL A 6 -48.40 -11.27 -32.74
CA VAL A 6 -47.47 -10.33 -33.35
C VAL A 6 -46.81 -9.45 -32.29
N TYR A 7 -47.59 -8.97 -31.31
CA TYR A 7 -47.05 -8.17 -30.20
C TYR A 7 -46.15 -8.99 -29.28
N ALA A 8 -46.52 -10.24 -28.99
CA ALA A 8 -45.71 -11.14 -28.18
C ALA A 8 -44.35 -11.43 -28.83
N LEU A 9 -44.33 -11.71 -30.14
CA LEU A 9 -43.09 -11.92 -30.89
C LEU A 9 -42.21 -10.66 -30.93
N GLY A 10 -42.82 -9.49 -31.16
CA GLY A 10 -42.11 -8.21 -31.13
C GLY A 10 -41.42 -7.93 -29.78
N LEU A 11 -42.08 -8.25 -28.68
CA LEU A 11 -41.53 -8.09 -27.33
C LEU A 11 -40.34 -9.02 -27.07
N ILE A 12 -40.46 -10.29 -27.46
CA ILE A 12 -39.38 -11.29 -27.32
C ILE A 12 -38.15 -10.88 -28.14
N ILE A 13 -38.35 -10.46 -29.40
CA ILE A 13 -37.27 -10.01 -30.28
C ILE A 13 -36.57 -8.77 -29.68
N THR A 14 -37.33 -7.82 -29.14
CA THR A 14 -36.78 -6.60 -28.54
C THR A 14 -35.93 -6.91 -27.31
N ILE A 15 -36.42 -7.78 -26.41
CA ILE A 15 -35.67 -8.23 -25.22
C ILE A 15 -34.39 -8.97 -25.63
N PHE A 16 -34.47 -9.84 -26.66
CA PHE A 16 -33.31 -10.58 -27.17
C PHE A 16 -32.24 -9.65 -27.77
N ILE A 17 -32.65 -8.63 -28.54
CA ILE A 17 -31.73 -7.63 -29.10
C ILE A 17 -31.07 -6.80 -27.98
N LEU A 18 -31.82 -6.36 -26.97
CA LEU A 18 -31.28 -5.60 -25.83
C LEU A 18 -30.31 -6.43 -24.98
N TYR A 19 -30.60 -7.71 -24.75
CA TYR A 19 -29.73 -8.61 -24.00
C TYR A 19 -28.39 -8.87 -24.72
N THR A 20 -28.44 -9.09 -26.04
CA THR A 20 -27.22 -9.37 -26.82
C THR A 20 -26.36 -8.12 -27.03
N THR A 21 -26.95 -6.94 -27.18
CA THR A 21 -26.20 -5.68 -27.34
C THR A 21 -25.56 -5.22 -26.03
N SER A 22 -26.27 -5.29 -24.90
CA SER A 22 -25.72 -4.92 -23.58
C SER A 22 -24.52 -5.78 -23.17
N THR A 23 -24.59 -7.09 -23.41
CA THR A 23 -23.48 -8.01 -23.11
C THR A 23 -22.28 -7.82 -24.04
N ARG A 24 -22.50 -7.50 -25.32
CA ARG A 24 -21.41 -7.16 -26.26
C ARG A 24 -20.74 -5.83 -25.91
N LEU A 25 -21.52 -4.81 -25.55
CA LEU A 25 -20.98 -3.51 -25.13
C LEU A 25 -20.17 -3.64 -23.84
N ALA A 26 -20.67 -4.39 -22.85
CA ALA A 26 -19.94 -4.68 -21.62
C ALA A 26 -18.62 -5.42 -21.88
N ARG A 27 -18.62 -6.41 -22.79
CA ARG A 27 -17.39 -7.12 -23.22
C ARG A 27 -16.41 -6.19 -23.95
N TRP A 28 -16.90 -5.30 -24.81
CA TRP A 28 -16.06 -4.36 -25.55
C TRP A 28 -15.45 -3.28 -24.65
N LEU A 29 -16.25 -2.68 -23.77
CA LEU A 29 -15.78 -1.74 -22.75
C LEU A 29 -14.78 -2.39 -21.82
N SER A 30 -15.01 -3.65 -21.43
CA SER A 30 -14.03 -4.44 -20.68
C SER A 30 -12.74 -4.57 -21.48
N ARG A 31 -12.76 -5.05 -22.73
CA ARG A 31 -11.54 -5.15 -23.55
C ARG A 31 -10.77 -3.83 -23.66
N ARG A 32 -11.45 -2.69 -23.80
CA ARG A 32 -10.80 -1.36 -23.80
C ARG A 32 -10.13 -1.03 -22.46
N ARG A 33 -10.78 -1.32 -21.32
CA ARG A 33 -10.20 -1.13 -19.99
C ARG A 33 -8.96 -1.99 -19.78
N TRP A 34 -8.96 -3.23 -20.29
CA TRP A 34 -7.81 -4.14 -20.18
C TRP A 34 -6.60 -3.64 -20.98
N GLN A 35 -6.83 -3.08 -22.16
CA GLN A 35 -5.75 -2.45 -22.93
C GLN A 35 -5.18 -1.22 -22.22
N GLY A 36 -6.05 -0.41 -21.59
CA GLY A 36 -5.63 0.72 -20.75
C GLY A 36 -4.75 0.29 -19.58
N ALA A 37 -5.16 -0.74 -18.84
CA ALA A 37 -4.38 -1.29 -17.72
C ALA A 37 -3.01 -1.84 -18.14
N LYS A 38 -2.94 -2.51 -19.31
CA LYS A 38 -1.65 -3.02 -19.82
C LYS A 38 -0.71 -1.87 -20.20
N ARG A 39 -1.24 -0.78 -20.78
CA ARG A 39 -0.46 0.41 -21.12
C ARG A 39 0.05 1.13 -19.87
N SER A 40 -0.78 1.27 -18.83
CA SER A 40 -0.36 1.90 -17.57
C SER A 40 0.72 1.07 -16.86
N GLU A 41 0.62 -0.26 -16.87
CA GLU A 41 1.66 -1.14 -16.31
C GLU A 41 3.00 -1.03 -17.04
N LEU A 42 2.98 -0.97 -18.38
CA LEU A 42 4.20 -0.78 -19.17
C LEU A 42 4.84 0.58 -18.89
N LYS A 43 4.05 1.64 -18.88
CA LYS A 43 4.50 3.00 -18.57
C LYS A 43 5.05 3.07 -17.15
N ALA A 44 4.40 2.43 -16.17
CA ALA A 44 4.86 2.34 -14.80
C ALA A 44 6.23 1.66 -14.70
N GLY A 45 6.43 0.54 -15.39
CA GLY A 45 7.72 -0.15 -15.42
C GLY A 45 8.85 0.72 -15.98
N GLN A 46 8.57 1.52 -17.01
CA GLN A 46 9.53 2.47 -17.59
C GLN A 46 9.84 3.62 -16.62
N LEU A 47 8.83 4.21 -15.98
CA LEU A 47 9.01 5.26 -14.99
C LEU A 47 9.83 4.78 -13.79
N LEU A 48 9.51 3.60 -13.25
CA LEU A 48 10.27 2.96 -12.17
C LEU A 48 11.74 2.78 -12.55
N LYS A 49 12.00 2.27 -13.75
CA LYS A 49 13.37 2.12 -14.28
C LYS A 49 14.08 3.49 -14.37
N GLY A 50 13.39 4.52 -14.85
CA GLY A 50 13.91 5.89 -14.91
C GLY A 50 14.25 6.48 -13.54
N TYR A 51 13.54 6.09 -12.48
CA TYR A 51 13.85 6.48 -11.09
C TYR A 51 14.87 5.58 -10.37
N GLY A 52 15.48 4.63 -11.09
CA GLY A 52 16.47 3.70 -10.56
C GLY A 52 15.89 2.51 -9.78
N PHE A 53 14.60 2.21 -9.96
CA PHE A 53 14.00 0.99 -9.42
C PHE A 53 14.06 -0.15 -10.43
N HIS A 54 14.33 -1.36 -9.94
CA HIS A 54 14.24 -2.60 -10.70
C HIS A 54 12.96 -3.34 -10.31
N VAL A 55 12.10 -3.61 -11.29
CA VAL A 55 10.87 -4.38 -11.06
C VAL A 55 11.23 -5.84 -10.80
N VAL A 56 10.91 -6.34 -9.61
CA VAL A 56 11.13 -7.74 -9.19
C VAL A 56 9.97 -8.61 -9.64
N ARG A 57 8.73 -8.17 -9.40
CA ARG A 57 7.50 -8.89 -9.79
C ARG A 57 6.40 -7.91 -10.17
N ARG A 58 5.59 -8.29 -11.16
CA ARG A 58 4.34 -7.62 -11.52
C ARG A 58 3.18 -8.35 -10.86
N ARG A 59 2.23 -7.59 -10.31
CA ARG A 59 1.06 -8.07 -9.57
C ARG A 59 1.34 -9.18 -8.54
N PRO A 60 2.35 -9.02 -7.66
CA PRO A 60 2.64 -10.03 -6.65
C PRO A 60 1.45 -10.20 -5.69
N SER A 61 1.20 -11.45 -5.31
CA SER A 61 0.21 -11.80 -4.29
C SER A 61 0.88 -12.46 -3.10
N ALA A 62 0.48 -12.07 -1.89
CA ALA A 62 0.92 -12.65 -0.62
C ALA A 62 -0.29 -13.08 0.20
N ARG A 63 -0.17 -14.22 0.90
CA ARG A 63 -1.23 -14.74 1.78
C ARG A 63 -0.87 -14.44 3.22
N LEU A 64 -1.77 -13.75 3.90
CA LEU A 64 -1.74 -13.54 5.34
C LEU A 64 -2.63 -14.58 6.02
N LEU A 65 -2.09 -15.24 7.03
CA LEU A 65 -2.85 -16.12 7.91
C LEU A 65 -3.26 -15.34 9.15
N THR A 66 -4.56 -15.24 9.36
CA THR A 66 -5.17 -14.69 10.58
C THR A 66 -5.88 -15.82 11.30
N LYS A 67 -5.86 -15.83 12.64
CA LYS A 67 -6.69 -16.78 13.41
C LYS A 67 -7.80 -16.02 14.12
N VAL A 68 -9.04 -16.45 13.94
CA VAL A 68 -10.21 -15.91 14.64
C VAL A 68 -10.76 -17.01 15.51
N ASN A 69 -10.73 -16.83 16.84
CA ASN A 69 -11.11 -17.87 17.81
C ASN A 69 -10.41 -19.21 17.53
N GLY A 70 -9.10 -19.16 17.25
CA GLY A 70 -8.28 -20.33 16.93
C GLY A 70 -8.42 -20.87 15.51
N ARG A 71 -9.43 -20.45 14.73
CA ARG A 71 -9.67 -20.93 13.36
C ARG A 71 -8.86 -20.14 12.33
N PRO A 72 -8.14 -20.80 11.41
CA PRO A 72 -7.34 -20.13 10.39
C PRO A 72 -8.22 -19.49 9.30
N HIS A 73 -7.94 -18.24 8.98
CA HIS A 73 -8.52 -17.45 7.90
C HIS A 73 -7.40 -16.86 7.05
N TYR A 74 -7.48 -17.02 5.74
CA TYR A 74 -6.47 -16.51 4.83
C TYR A 74 -6.97 -15.26 4.12
N LEU A 75 -6.20 -14.18 4.20
CA LEU A 75 -6.38 -12.98 3.41
C LEU A 75 -5.32 -12.95 2.31
N THR A 76 -5.73 -12.69 1.08
CA THR A 76 -4.78 -12.48 -0.03
C THR A 76 -4.63 -10.99 -0.28
N VAL A 77 -3.39 -10.50 -0.18
CA VAL A 77 -3.03 -9.12 -0.49
C VAL A 77 -2.30 -9.11 -1.83
N GLN A 78 -2.79 -8.31 -2.77
CA GLN A 78 -2.17 -8.12 -4.08
C GLN A 78 -1.74 -6.66 -4.22
N ALA A 79 -0.47 -6.45 -4.61
CA ALA A 79 0.06 -5.15 -4.99
C ALA A 79 0.22 -5.07 -6.51
N ASP A 80 0.43 -3.88 -7.08
CA ASP A 80 0.65 -3.73 -8.53
C ASP A 80 2.06 -4.16 -8.94
N PHE A 81 3.08 -3.75 -8.17
CA PHE A 81 4.46 -4.20 -8.39
C PHE A 81 5.22 -4.40 -7.08
N LEU A 82 6.19 -5.30 -7.13
CA LEU A 82 7.31 -5.32 -6.20
C LEU A 82 8.54 -4.82 -6.94
N ALA A 83 9.22 -3.83 -6.39
CA ALA A 83 10.42 -3.23 -6.98
C ALA A 83 11.55 -3.14 -5.96
N ARG A 84 12.77 -3.02 -6.45
CA ARG A 84 13.98 -2.93 -5.62
C ARG A 84 14.81 -1.72 -6.03
N LYS A 85 15.33 -0.99 -5.05
CA LYS A 85 16.29 0.10 -5.26
C LYS A 85 17.40 -0.06 -4.23
N GLY A 86 18.63 -0.31 -4.71
CA GLY A 86 19.74 -0.74 -3.85
C GLY A 86 19.43 -2.06 -3.14
N PHE A 87 19.52 -2.08 -1.82
CA PHE A 87 19.19 -3.24 -0.96
C PHE A 87 17.75 -3.25 -0.46
N HIS A 88 16.98 -2.20 -0.75
CA HIS A 88 15.63 -2.03 -0.23
C HIS A 88 14.60 -2.53 -1.23
N THR A 89 13.62 -3.28 -0.71
CA THR A 89 12.45 -3.75 -1.47
C THR A 89 11.27 -2.84 -1.17
N TYR A 90 10.55 -2.47 -2.21
CA TYR A 90 9.43 -1.56 -2.18
C TYR A 90 8.21 -2.21 -2.81
N VAL A 91 7.04 -1.95 -2.22
CA VAL A 91 5.77 -2.20 -2.88
C VAL A 91 5.42 -0.96 -3.70
N VAL A 92 4.96 -1.12 -4.93
CA VAL A 92 4.49 -0.01 -5.77
C VAL A 92 2.99 -0.13 -5.99
N GLU A 93 2.28 0.96 -5.73
CA GLU A 93 0.85 1.14 -5.99
C GLU A 93 0.69 2.15 -7.12
N LEU A 94 -0.04 1.78 -8.18
CA LEU A 94 -0.37 2.70 -9.26
C LEU A 94 -1.55 3.56 -8.86
N ILE A 95 -1.42 4.86 -9.06
CA ILE A 95 -2.51 5.81 -8.90
C ILE A 95 -2.85 6.36 -10.28
N SER A 96 -4.14 6.30 -10.62
CA SER A 96 -4.69 6.97 -11.80
C SER A 96 -5.03 8.41 -11.40
N GLY A 97 -4.09 9.32 -11.61
CA GLY A 97 -4.25 10.74 -11.33
C GLY A 97 -3.53 11.22 -10.07
N GLN A 98 -3.87 12.43 -9.63
CA GLN A 98 -3.10 13.19 -8.66
C GLN A 98 -3.17 12.60 -7.24
N PHE A 99 -2.03 12.62 -6.54
CA PHE A 99 -1.97 12.27 -5.13
C PHE A 99 -2.93 13.15 -4.31
N PRO A 100 -3.80 12.55 -3.48
CA PRO A 100 -4.55 13.34 -2.52
C PRO A 100 -3.56 13.97 -1.51
N PRO A 101 -3.87 15.18 -0.98
CA PRO A 101 -2.97 15.88 -0.05
C PRO A 101 -2.75 15.07 1.23
N THR A 102 -3.76 14.32 1.65
CA THR A 102 -3.71 13.40 2.79
C THR A 102 -4.13 11.99 2.38
N LEU A 103 -3.59 10.98 3.05
CA LEU A 103 -3.98 9.59 2.84
C LEU A 103 -5.30 9.31 3.56
N GLY A 104 -6.36 9.04 2.79
CA GLY A 104 -7.64 8.59 3.33
C GLY A 104 -7.52 7.30 4.17
N SER A 105 -8.54 6.99 4.97
CA SER A 105 -8.56 5.78 5.83
C SER A 105 -8.32 4.50 5.02
N ASN A 106 -9.02 4.33 3.90
CA ASN A 106 -8.86 3.15 3.04
C ASN A 106 -7.45 3.02 2.46
N ALA A 107 -6.85 4.15 2.04
CA ALA A 107 -5.48 4.15 1.52
C ALA A 107 -4.49 3.77 2.62
N ARG A 108 -4.63 4.34 3.83
CA ARG A 108 -3.81 3.99 5.00
C ARG A 108 -3.96 2.51 5.37
N GLN A 109 -5.17 1.98 5.37
CA GLN A 109 -5.42 0.56 5.65
C GLN A 109 -4.76 -0.35 4.60
N LYS A 110 -4.85 -0.01 3.32
CA LYS A 110 -4.18 -0.75 2.23
C LYS A 110 -2.66 -0.77 2.41
N LEU A 111 -2.09 0.38 2.75
CA LEU A 111 -0.66 0.55 3.03
C LEU A 111 -0.21 -0.32 4.22
N LEU A 112 -1.00 -0.41 5.29
CA LEU A 112 -0.71 -1.29 6.42
C LEU A 112 -0.77 -2.78 6.03
N PHE A 113 -1.72 -3.17 5.16
CA PHE A 113 -1.74 -4.54 4.63
C PHE A 113 -0.49 -4.85 3.81
N TYR A 114 0.02 -3.90 3.03
CA TYR A 114 1.29 -4.09 2.32
C TYR A 114 2.46 -4.25 3.27
N GLN A 115 2.50 -3.44 4.34
CA GLN A 115 3.54 -3.56 5.35
C GLN A 115 3.55 -4.96 5.98
N LEU A 116 2.37 -5.48 6.33
CA LEU A 116 2.22 -6.79 6.96
C LEU A 116 2.48 -7.96 5.99
N ALA A 117 2.07 -7.83 4.73
CA ALA A 117 2.14 -8.93 3.76
C ALA A 117 3.51 -9.07 3.09
N PHE A 118 4.17 -7.96 2.78
CA PHE A 118 5.40 -7.95 1.99
C PHE A 118 6.64 -7.51 2.76
N HIS A 119 6.48 -6.93 3.97
CA HIS A 119 7.57 -6.35 4.76
C HIS A 119 8.52 -5.44 3.95
N PRO A 120 8.00 -4.50 3.14
CA PRO A 120 8.84 -3.62 2.36
C PRO A 120 9.53 -2.58 3.24
N TRP A 121 10.58 -1.97 2.70
CA TRP A 121 11.19 -0.76 3.27
C TRP A 121 10.23 0.43 3.24
N GLY A 122 9.44 0.52 2.17
CA GLY A 122 8.40 1.53 2.00
C GLY A 122 7.48 1.21 0.83
N VAL A 123 6.44 2.02 0.68
CA VAL A 123 5.50 1.94 -0.44
C VAL A 123 5.70 3.13 -1.36
N ILE A 124 5.86 2.87 -2.65
CA ILE A 124 5.94 3.90 -3.69
C ILE A 124 4.56 4.05 -4.32
N LEU A 125 3.95 5.22 -4.12
CA LEU A 125 2.75 5.62 -4.83
C LEU A 125 3.17 6.25 -6.15
N LEU A 126 2.82 5.65 -7.28
CA LEU A 126 3.24 6.10 -8.61
C LEU A 126 2.07 6.64 -9.41
N ASP A 127 2.12 7.94 -9.72
CA ASP A 127 1.21 8.59 -10.65
C ASP A 127 1.72 8.35 -12.08
N THR A 128 1.05 7.46 -12.79
CA THR A 128 1.42 7.08 -14.16
C THR A 128 1.03 8.15 -15.19
N GLU A 129 0.15 9.10 -14.86
CA GLU A 129 -0.26 10.17 -15.75
C GLU A 129 0.78 11.28 -15.73
N LYS A 130 1.09 11.80 -14.53
CA LYS A 130 2.01 12.93 -14.33
C LYS A 130 3.47 12.52 -14.24
N GLY A 131 3.77 11.22 -14.14
CA GLY A 131 5.14 10.74 -13.98
C GLY A 131 5.77 11.32 -12.71
N LYS A 132 5.09 11.16 -11.58
CA LYS A 132 5.58 11.54 -10.26
C LYS A 132 5.39 10.37 -9.31
N HIS A 133 6.26 10.25 -8.32
CA HIS A 133 6.10 9.26 -7.26
C HIS A 133 6.18 9.90 -5.88
N LYS A 134 5.52 9.27 -4.92
CA LYS A 134 5.61 9.62 -3.49
C LYS A 134 5.98 8.37 -2.72
N GLU A 135 7.03 8.47 -1.92
CA GLU A 135 7.45 7.40 -1.02
C GLU A 135 6.71 7.54 0.31
N VAL A 136 6.19 6.42 0.80
CA VAL A 136 5.59 6.28 2.13
C VAL A 136 6.42 5.27 2.90
N THR A 137 7.14 5.75 3.91
CA THR A 137 7.87 4.91 4.87
C THR A 137 7.08 4.76 6.16
N PHE A 138 7.24 3.62 6.81
CA PHE A 138 6.64 3.37 8.12
C PHE A 138 7.71 3.45 9.19
N GLY A 139 7.44 4.25 10.21
CA GLY A 139 8.29 4.37 11.39
C GLY A 139 7.43 4.29 12.64
N HIS A 140 8.08 4.00 13.76
CA HIS A 140 7.43 4.15 15.06
C HIS A 140 7.41 5.63 15.42
N ALA A 141 6.27 6.12 15.91
CA ALA A 141 6.22 7.43 16.53
C ALA A 141 7.07 7.35 17.81
N CYS A 142 8.35 7.71 17.72
CA CYS A 142 9.17 7.84 18.90
C CYS A 142 8.63 9.05 19.66
N ALA A 143 7.99 8.80 20.81
CA ALA A 143 7.58 9.86 21.72
C ALA A 143 8.86 10.53 22.27
N GLY A 144 9.38 11.51 21.52
CA GLY A 144 10.70 12.12 21.77
C GLY A 144 10.86 12.75 23.15
N ARG A 145 9.75 13.01 23.85
CA ARG A 145 9.77 13.54 25.23
C ARG A 145 10.32 12.53 26.24
N THR A 146 10.00 11.24 26.11
CA THR A 146 10.36 10.24 27.13
C THR A 146 11.83 9.81 27.02
N CYS A 147 12.36 9.67 25.79
CA CYS A 147 13.78 9.35 25.59
C CYS A 147 14.73 10.48 25.98
N ALA A 148 14.36 11.75 25.75
CA ALA A 148 15.17 12.89 26.14
C ALA A 148 15.23 13.09 27.67
N LEU A 149 14.09 12.89 28.36
CA LEU A 149 14.01 13.00 29.82
C LEU A 149 14.77 11.89 30.54
N LEU A 150 14.75 10.66 30.01
CA LEU A 150 15.54 9.55 30.54
C LEU A 150 17.05 9.78 30.37
N GLY A 151 17.49 10.36 29.24
CA GLY A 151 18.88 10.75 29.03
C GLY A 151 19.36 11.83 30.01
N LEU A 152 18.57 12.87 30.23
CA LEU A 152 18.87 13.94 31.19
C LEU A 152 18.89 13.43 32.65
N ALA A 153 17.90 12.63 33.04
CA ALA A 153 17.85 12.03 34.38
C ALA A 153 19.06 11.13 34.66
N GLY A 154 19.53 10.39 33.65
CA GLY A 154 20.74 9.57 33.75
C GLY A 154 22.01 10.41 34.00
N THR A 155 22.17 11.54 33.29
CA THR A 155 23.34 12.43 33.50
C THR A 155 23.33 13.10 34.88
N VAL A 156 22.17 13.56 35.36
CA VAL A 156 22.03 14.16 36.69
C VAL A 156 22.31 13.13 37.80
N GLY A 157 21.79 11.90 37.63
CA GLY A 157 22.08 10.80 38.56
C GLY A 157 23.56 10.44 38.62
N PHE A 158 24.26 10.46 37.48
CA PHE A 158 25.70 10.17 37.42
C PHE A 158 26.53 11.25 38.14
N ILE A 159 26.17 12.53 37.97
CA ILE A 159 26.86 13.66 38.63
C ILE A 159 26.62 13.61 40.15
N LEU A 160 25.38 13.40 40.59
CA LEU A 160 25.05 13.31 42.02
C LEU A 160 25.70 12.09 42.67
N GLY A 161 25.66 10.92 42.02
CA GLY A 161 26.31 9.71 42.51
C GLY A 161 27.83 9.88 42.62
N GLY A 162 28.47 10.46 41.61
CA GLY A 162 29.90 10.77 41.64
C GLY A 162 30.28 11.75 42.75
N ALA A 163 29.47 12.78 42.99
CA ALA A 163 29.69 13.75 44.07
C ALA A 163 29.58 13.10 45.46
N VAL A 164 28.60 12.22 45.69
CA VAL A 164 28.46 11.48 46.95
C VAL A 164 29.67 10.60 47.21
N VAL A 165 30.10 9.82 46.21
CA VAL A 165 31.29 8.95 46.32
C VAL A 165 32.56 9.78 46.60
N TYR A 166 32.71 10.93 45.95
CA TYR A 166 33.86 11.82 46.16
C TYR A 166 33.91 12.38 47.59
N ILE A 167 32.77 12.83 48.13
CA ILE A 167 32.68 13.37 49.49
C ILE A 167 32.96 12.28 50.53
N TRP A 168 32.38 11.09 50.35
CA TRP A 168 32.64 9.95 51.25
C TRP A 168 34.09 9.45 51.18
N GLY A 169 34.67 9.36 49.98
CA GLY A 169 36.06 8.96 49.80
C GLY A 169 37.07 9.93 50.41
N LYS A 170 36.74 11.23 50.48
CA LYS A 170 37.57 12.24 51.14
C LYS A 170 37.42 12.22 52.67
N GLY A 171 36.26 11.84 53.19
CA GLY A 171 35.99 11.72 54.63
C GLY A 171 36.67 10.53 55.32
N MET A 172 37.09 9.50 54.58
CA MET A 172 37.82 8.33 55.12
C MET A 172 39.35 8.51 55.13
N ARG A 173 39.87 9.69 54.76
CA ARG A 173 41.32 10.00 54.75
C ARG A 173 41.74 10.95 55.87
N LEU A 174 40.97 11.03 56.96
CA LEU A 174 41.33 11.70 58.22
C LEU A 174 41.39 10.69 59.35
#